data_AF-A0A8T6PED9-F1
#
_entry.id   AF-A0A8T6PED9-F1
#
_cell.length_a   1.000
_cell.length_b   1.000
_cell.length_c   1.000
_cell.angle_alpha   90.00
_cell.angle_beta   90.00
_cell.angle_gamma   90.00
#
_symmetry.space_group_name_H-M   'P 1'
#
loop_
_entity.id
_entity.type
_entity.pdbx_description
1 polymer ?
#
loop_
_entity_poly.entity_id
_entity_poly.type
_entity_poly.pdbx_seq_one_letter_code
_entity_poly.pdbx_strand_id
1 'polypeptide(L)'
;MGIFLSIPAGVFLVLLGLLWEPQPKTRKDLKLERALAEAEAVDTTDSVIWDLTPRQKRNYLRRVAMRVSLVVGGILILAGHIIVAGLGDIDSTSAFALLLALYSGALLIVQRAEKQSRMLVFILMSFVGFMVWRVAEFRDHTGENNWAIISATLLNLVIWYFIGRRFPPANSDYIEVLGMEDPA
;
A
#
# COMPACT_ATOMS: atom_id res chain seq x y z
N MET A 1 23.84 -8.97 -16.30
CA MET A 1 22.88 -10.10 -16.36
C MET A 1 21.67 -9.97 -15.43
N GLY A 2 21.63 -9.10 -14.41
CA GLY A 2 20.48 -9.00 -13.48
C GLY A 2 19.20 -8.34 -14.03
N ILE A 3 19.26 -7.74 -15.23
CA ILE A 3 18.16 -6.96 -15.84
C ILE A 3 17.02 -7.88 -16.32
N PHE A 4 17.34 -9.08 -16.82
CA PHE A 4 16.35 -9.98 -17.40
C PHE A 4 15.45 -10.67 -16.36
N LEU A 5 15.83 -10.74 -15.08
CA LEU A 5 15.02 -11.41 -14.05
C LEU A 5 14.05 -10.48 -13.32
N SER A 6 14.31 -9.17 -13.27
CA SER A 6 13.51 -8.25 -12.42
C SER A 6 12.17 -7.85 -13.02
N ILE A 7 12.07 -7.68 -14.35
CA ILE A 7 10.76 -7.45 -15.01
C ILE A 7 9.85 -8.68 -14.87
N PRO A 8 10.29 -9.91 -15.25
CA PRO A 8 9.45 -11.09 -15.06
C PRO A 8 9.07 -11.30 -13.60
N ALA A 9 9.96 -11.04 -12.65
CA ALA A 9 9.66 -11.14 -11.22
C ALA A 9 8.62 -10.10 -10.74
N GLY A 10 8.73 -8.85 -11.17
CA GLY A 10 7.78 -7.79 -10.84
C GLY A 10 6.38 -8.06 -11.43
N VAL A 11 6.32 -8.39 -12.74
CA VAL A 11 5.08 -8.81 -13.40
C VAL A 11 4.51 -10.07 -12.74
N PHE A 12 5.35 -11.06 -12.44
CA PHE A 12 4.94 -12.28 -11.75
C PHE A 12 4.33 -11.97 -10.40
N LEU A 13 4.91 -11.09 -9.57
CA LEU A 13 4.34 -10.74 -8.27
C LEU A 13 3.03 -9.96 -8.35
N VAL A 14 2.87 -9.07 -9.35
CA VAL A 14 1.58 -8.41 -9.60
C VAL A 14 0.52 -9.42 -10.03
N LEU A 15 0.84 -10.25 -11.02
CA LEU A 15 -0.07 -11.30 -11.50
C LEU A 15 -0.38 -12.31 -10.40
N LEU A 16 0.61 -12.68 -9.58
CA LEU A 16 0.42 -13.55 -8.43
C LEU A 16 -0.48 -12.88 -7.40
N GLY A 17 -0.28 -11.61 -7.08
CA GLY A 17 -1.14 -10.89 -6.14
C GLY A 17 -2.59 -10.72 -6.63
N LEU A 18 -2.78 -10.57 -7.95
CA LEU A 18 -4.09 -10.42 -8.59
C LEU A 18 -4.82 -11.75 -8.80
N LEU A 19 -4.11 -12.80 -9.23
CA LEU A 19 -4.66 -14.12 -9.57
C LEU A 19 -4.68 -15.08 -8.38
N TRP A 20 -3.86 -14.87 -7.36
CA TRP A 20 -3.82 -15.74 -6.19
C TRP A 20 -5.03 -15.45 -5.31
N GLU A 21 -6.01 -16.33 -5.43
CA GLU A 21 -7.07 -16.47 -4.45
C GLU A 21 -6.66 -17.51 -3.40
N PRO A 22 -6.33 -17.09 -2.16
CA PRO A 22 -5.98 -18.05 -1.13
C PRO A 22 -7.20 -18.91 -0.83
N GLN A 23 -7.11 -20.17 -1.24
CA GLN A 23 -8.18 -21.14 -1.10
C GLN A 23 -8.65 -21.22 0.37
N PRO A 24 -9.97 -21.22 0.62
CA PRO A 24 -10.53 -21.39 1.95
C PRO A 24 -10.08 -22.74 2.52
N LYS A 25 -9.43 -22.72 3.68
CA LYS A 25 -8.89 -23.94 4.31
C LYS A 25 -10.00 -24.86 4.83
N THR A 26 -11.20 -24.34 5.07
CA THR A 26 -12.32 -25.09 5.64
C THR A 26 -13.59 -24.92 4.82
N ARG A 27 -14.47 -25.93 4.84
CA ARG A 27 -15.82 -25.84 4.22
C ARG A 27 -16.65 -24.67 4.78
N LYS A 28 -16.42 -24.27 6.03
CA LYS A 28 -17.09 -23.12 6.64
C LYS A 28 -16.64 -21.80 5.99
N ASP A 29 -15.34 -21.67 5.73
CA ASP A 29 -14.80 -20.50 5.02
C ASP A 29 -15.30 -20.43 3.57
N LEU A 30 -15.53 -21.58 2.93
CA LEU A 30 -16.02 -21.65 1.56
C LEU A 30 -17.50 -21.25 1.44
N LYS A 31 -18.34 -21.65 2.42
CA LYS A 31 -19.72 -21.17 2.51
C LYS A 31 -19.78 -19.67 2.75
N LEU A 32 -18.89 -19.17 3.58
CA LEU A 32 -18.76 -17.76 3.89
C LEU A 32 -18.33 -16.93 2.68
N GLU A 33 -17.32 -17.38 1.93
CA GLU A 33 -16.88 -16.67 0.72
C GLU A 33 -17.97 -16.64 -0.36
N ARG A 34 -18.79 -17.70 -0.47
CA ARG A 34 -19.99 -17.67 -1.34
C ARG A 34 -21.03 -16.66 -0.86
N ALA A 35 -21.30 -16.61 0.45
CA ALA A 35 -22.21 -15.61 1.01
C ALA A 35 -21.69 -14.18 0.81
N LEU A 36 -20.37 -13.95 0.91
CA LEU A 36 -19.74 -12.67 0.63
C LEU A 36 -19.83 -12.29 -0.85
N ALA A 37 -19.58 -13.22 -1.77
CA ALA A 37 -19.71 -12.97 -3.21
C ALA A 37 -21.16 -12.71 -3.63
N GLU A 38 -22.12 -13.44 -3.02
CA GLU A 38 -23.56 -13.19 -3.21
C GLU A 38 -23.97 -11.83 -2.64
N ALA A 39 -23.40 -11.40 -1.51
CA ALA A 39 -23.64 -10.08 -0.93
C ALA A 39 -22.99 -8.93 -1.71
N GLU A 40 -21.80 -9.14 -2.28
CA GLU A 40 -21.13 -8.18 -3.18
C GLU A 40 -21.94 -7.91 -4.45
N ALA A 41 -22.63 -8.92 -4.97
CA ALA A 41 -23.56 -8.72 -6.09
C ALA A 41 -24.80 -7.87 -5.73
N VAL A 42 -25.12 -7.75 -4.43
CA VAL A 42 -26.32 -7.06 -3.91
C VAL A 42 -25.95 -5.74 -3.22
N ASP A 43 -24.69 -5.32 -3.26
CA ASP A 43 -24.17 -4.13 -2.55
C ASP A 43 -24.40 -4.20 -1.02
N THR A 44 -24.37 -5.43 -0.46
CA THR A 44 -24.52 -5.70 0.98
C THR A 44 -23.23 -6.26 1.60
N THR A 45 -22.08 -6.08 0.94
CA THR A 45 -20.80 -6.66 1.35
C THR A 45 -20.39 -6.27 2.77
N ASP A 46 -20.75 -5.06 3.19
CA ASP A 46 -20.45 -4.58 4.54
C ASP A 46 -21.14 -5.45 5.60
N SER A 47 -22.43 -5.80 5.47
CA SER A 47 -23.15 -6.55 6.51
C SER A 47 -22.57 -7.95 6.75
N VAL A 48 -22.11 -8.62 5.69
CA VAL A 48 -21.61 -10.01 5.80
C VAL A 48 -20.21 -10.09 6.43
N ILE A 49 -19.38 -9.05 6.31
CA ILE A 49 -18.05 -9.01 6.94
C ILE A 49 -18.17 -8.90 8.48
N TRP A 50 -19.25 -8.29 8.99
CA TRP A 50 -19.47 -8.11 10.42
C TRP A 50 -20.01 -9.36 11.13
N ASP A 51 -20.72 -10.23 10.40
CA ASP A 51 -21.18 -11.53 10.90
C ASP A 51 -20.05 -12.57 11.07
N LEU A 52 -18.82 -12.20 10.71
CA LEU A 52 -17.65 -13.05 10.87
C LEU A 52 -17.25 -13.19 12.33
N THR A 53 -16.98 -14.44 12.74
CA THR A 53 -16.29 -14.65 14.02
C THR A 53 -14.94 -13.90 14.04
N PRO A 54 -14.46 -13.42 15.20
CA PRO A 54 -13.20 -12.68 15.29
C PRO A 54 -12.00 -13.42 14.67
N ARG A 55 -12.02 -14.76 14.73
CA ARG A 55 -11.01 -15.63 14.13
C ARG A 55 -11.10 -15.65 12.60
N GLN A 56 -12.31 -15.68 12.03
CA GLN A 56 -12.53 -15.61 10.59
C GLN A 56 -12.16 -14.25 10.03
N LYS A 57 -12.57 -13.16 10.71
CA LYS A 57 -12.21 -11.78 10.33
C LYS A 57 -10.70 -11.58 10.26
N ARG A 58 -9.95 -12.04 11.29
CA ARG A 58 -8.48 -11.96 11.30
C ARG A 58 -7.83 -12.74 10.16
N ASN A 59 -8.34 -13.93 9.87
CA ASN A 59 -7.83 -14.75 8.78
C ASN A 59 -8.12 -14.12 7.41
N TYR A 60 -9.32 -13.57 7.21
CA TYR A 60 -9.69 -12.84 5.99
C TYR A 60 -8.80 -11.61 5.79
N LEU A 61 -8.66 -10.75 6.81
CA LEU A 61 -7.80 -9.57 6.75
C LEU A 61 -6.33 -9.93 6.46
N ARG A 62 -5.82 -11.03 7.03
CA ARG A 62 -4.46 -11.51 6.72
C ARG A 62 -4.29 -11.92 5.25
N ARG A 63 -5.32 -12.51 4.64
CA ARG A 63 -5.34 -12.89 3.22
C ARG A 63 -5.35 -11.65 2.32
N VAL A 64 -6.22 -10.68 2.62
CA VAL A 64 -6.29 -9.41 1.89
C VAL A 64 -4.97 -8.64 2.02
N ALA A 65 -4.42 -8.53 3.22
CA ALA A 65 -3.14 -7.86 3.46
C ALA A 65 -2.00 -8.51 2.66
N MET A 66 -1.98 -9.84 2.54
CA MET A 66 -0.99 -10.57 1.74
C MET A 66 -1.13 -10.27 0.24
N ARG A 67 -2.37 -10.22 -0.30
CA ARG A 67 -2.62 -9.84 -1.69
C ARG A 67 -2.12 -8.43 -1.98
N VAL A 68 -2.51 -7.47 -1.13
CA VAL A 68 -2.10 -6.07 -1.27
C VAL A 68 -0.58 -5.93 -1.22
N SER A 69 0.09 -6.63 -0.30
CA SER A 69 1.56 -6.57 -0.21
C SER A 69 2.27 -7.21 -1.41
N LEU A 70 1.72 -8.28 -2.01
CA LEU A 70 2.25 -8.85 -3.26
C LEU A 70 2.08 -7.89 -4.45
N VAL A 71 0.90 -7.30 -4.61
CA VAL A 71 0.63 -6.34 -5.69
C VAL A 71 1.51 -5.09 -5.55
N VAL A 72 1.57 -4.52 -4.34
CA VAL A 72 2.40 -3.35 -4.06
C VAL A 72 3.89 -3.67 -4.26
N GLY A 73 4.35 -4.83 -3.77
CA GLY A 73 5.74 -5.28 -3.96
C GLY A 73 6.11 -5.44 -5.44
N GLY A 74 5.22 -6.04 -6.23
CA GLY A 74 5.40 -6.18 -7.68
C GLY A 74 5.45 -4.83 -8.41
N ILE A 75 4.56 -3.90 -8.06
CA ILE A 75 4.56 -2.53 -8.61
C ILE A 75 5.87 -1.81 -8.26
N LEU A 76 6.37 -1.94 -7.02
CA LEU A 76 7.62 -1.31 -6.60
C LEU A 76 8.84 -1.89 -7.35
N ILE A 77 8.87 -3.20 -7.60
CA ILE A 77 9.94 -3.83 -8.40
C ILE A 77 9.88 -3.35 -9.86
N LEU A 78 8.69 -3.26 -10.44
CA LEU A 78 8.50 -2.74 -11.79
C LEU A 78 8.88 -1.26 -11.89
N ALA A 79 8.47 -0.44 -10.94
CA ALA A 79 8.86 0.96 -10.86
C ALA A 79 10.38 1.09 -10.71
N GLY A 80 11.00 0.37 -9.78
CA GLY A 80 12.45 0.34 -9.62
C GLY A 80 13.18 -0.08 -10.90
N HIS A 81 12.61 -1.02 -11.66
CA HIS A 81 13.16 -1.41 -12.95
C HIS A 81 13.00 -0.34 -14.03
N ILE A 82 11.82 0.27 -14.17
CA ILE A 82 11.57 1.37 -15.11
C ILE A 82 12.50 2.54 -14.80
N ILE A 83 12.74 2.80 -13.51
CA ILE A 83 13.72 3.77 -13.04
C ILE A 83 15.12 3.34 -13.50
N VAL A 84 15.59 2.13 -13.19
CA VAL A 84 16.95 1.70 -13.58
C VAL A 84 17.18 1.62 -15.09
N ALA A 85 16.16 1.21 -15.86
CA ALA A 85 16.22 1.00 -17.31
C ALA A 85 15.92 2.27 -18.13
N GLY A 86 15.10 3.16 -17.59
CA GLY A 86 14.75 4.45 -18.20
C GLY A 86 15.72 5.58 -17.81
N LEU A 87 16.47 5.44 -16.72
CA LEU A 87 17.51 6.39 -16.30
C LEU A 87 18.82 6.23 -17.12
N GLY A 88 18.78 6.49 -18.43
CA GLY A 88 19.94 7.00 -19.17
C GLY A 88 20.02 8.52 -19.02
N ASP A 89 21.21 9.14 -19.11
CA ASP A 89 21.53 10.56 -18.84
C ASP A 89 20.35 11.44 -18.41
N ILE A 90 20.00 11.31 -17.12
CA ILE A 90 18.83 11.98 -16.54
C ILE A 90 19.34 13.30 -16.04
N ASP A 91 18.91 14.37 -16.69
CA ASP A 91 19.17 15.71 -16.17
C ASP A 91 18.78 15.77 -14.69
N SER A 92 19.58 16.46 -13.89
CA SER A 92 19.37 16.62 -12.44
C SER A 92 17.94 17.01 -12.05
N THR A 93 17.25 17.73 -12.94
CA THR A 93 15.86 18.17 -12.76
C THR A 93 14.84 17.03 -12.82
N SER A 94 14.97 16.07 -13.75
CA SER A 94 14.04 14.96 -13.89
C SER A 94 14.27 13.89 -12.83
N ALA A 95 15.53 13.67 -12.42
CA ALA A 95 15.87 12.83 -11.26
C ALA A 95 15.25 13.40 -9.98
N PHE A 96 15.41 14.70 -9.73
CA PHE A 96 14.79 15.38 -8.60
C PHE A 96 13.27 15.24 -8.60
N ALA A 97 12.60 15.53 -9.72
CA ALA A 97 11.14 15.47 -9.82
C ALA A 97 10.59 14.06 -9.55
N LEU A 98 11.26 13.04 -10.08
CA LEU A 98 10.90 11.64 -9.87
C LEU A 98 11.05 11.23 -8.40
N LEU A 99 12.19 11.55 -7.78
CA LEU A 99 12.45 11.27 -6.37
C LEU A 99 11.46 12.02 -5.47
N LEU A 100 11.17 13.28 -5.78
CA LEU A 100 10.19 14.09 -5.07
C LEU A 100 8.80 13.45 -5.13
N ALA A 101 8.35 13.02 -6.32
CA ALA A 101 7.05 12.36 -6.48
C ALA A 101 6.99 11.05 -5.70
N LEU A 102 8.07 10.25 -5.74
CA LEU A 102 8.14 8.95 -5.07
C LEU A 102 8.14 9.08 -3.54
N TYR A 103 8.99 9.95 -2.98
CA TYR A 103 9.00 10.22 -1.54
C TYR A 103 7.70 10.87 -1.08
N SER A 104 7.12 11.78 -1.88
CA SER A 104 5.86 12.41 -1.53
C SER A 104 4.71 11.41 -1.50
N GLY A 105 4.61 10.54 -2.51
CA GLY A 105 3.61 9.47 -2.54
C GLY A 105 3.76 8.50 -1.36
N ALA A 106 4.98 8.11 -1.02
CA ALA A 106 5.26 7.26 0.15
C ALA A 106 4.80 7.90 1.46
N LEU A 107 5.10 9.19 1.67
CA LEU A 107 4.67 9.92 2.86
C LEU A 107 3.15 10.06 2.95
N LEU A 108 2.46 10.31 1.83
CA LEU A 108 0.98 10.34 1.81
C LEU A 108 0.36 9.00 2.22
N ILE A 109 0.96 7.88 1.80
CA ILE A 109 0.52 6.54 2.22
C ILE A 109 0.71 6.37 3.73
N VAL A 110 1.85 6.78 4.28
CA VAL A 110 2.11 6.74 5.74
C VAL A 110 1.10 7.59 6.51
N GLN A 111 0.78 8.79 6.00
CA GLN A 111 -0.16 9.70 6.64
C GLN A 111 -1.59 9.16 6.69
N ARG A 112 -2.01 8.42 5.65
CA ARG A 112 -3.34 7.80 5.57
C ARG A 112 -3.44 6.47 6.30
N ALA A 113 -2.32 5.89 6.74
CA ALA A 113 -2.34 4.66 7.52
C ALA A 113 -3.00 4.87 8.90
N GLU A 114 -3.87 3.92 9.26
CA GLU A 114 -4.50 3.83 10.58
C GLU A 114 -3.46 3.87 11.70
N LYS A 115 -3.83 4.41 12.87
CA LYS A 115 -2.90 4.58 14.00
C LYS A 115 -2.18 3.28 14.38
N GLN A 116 -2.88 2.15 14.34
CA GLN A 116 -2.33 0.82 14.67
C GLN A 116 -1.34 0.32 13.61
N SER A 117 -1.61 0.58 12.32
CA SER A 117 -0.79 0.11 11.19
C SER A 117 0.33 1.08 10.81
N ARG A 118 0.28 2.34 11.30
CA ARG A 118 1.21 3.41 10.93
C ARG A 118 2.67 3.05 11.20
N MET A 119 2.97 2.38 12.30
CA MET A 119 4.34 1.99 12.62
C MET A 119 4.89 0.97 11.62
N LEU A 120 4.08 -0.02 11.23
CA LEU A 120 4.47 -1.02 10.23
C LEU A 120 4.67 -0.38 8.85
N VAL A 121 3.74 0.50 8.44
CA VAL A 121 3.86 1.24 7.18
C VAL A 121 5.10 2.15 7.20
N PHE A 122 5.39 2.80 8.32
CA PHE A 122 6.59 3.63 8.48
C PHE A 122 7.88 2.81 8.36
N ILE A 123 7.96 1.63 8.98
CA ILE A 123 9.11 0.72 8.87
C ILE A 123 9.30 0.28 7.42
N LEU A 124 8.22 -0.16 6.76
CA LEU A 124 8.25 -0.59 5.36
C LEU A 124 8.70 0.54 4.42
N MET A 125 8.16 1.75 4.61
CA MET A 125 8.54 2.91 3.79
C MET A 125 9.95 3.41 4.09
N SER A 126 10.44 3.28 5.32
CA SER A 126 11.84 3.56 5.66
C SER A 126 12.79 2.61 4.93
N PHE A 127 12.42 1.32 4.81
CA PHE A 127 13.19 0.35 4.04
C PHE A 127 13.22 0.69 2.53
N VAL A 128 12.07 1.07 1.95
CA VAL A 128 11.99 1.54 0.57
C VAL A 128 12.83 2.81 0.37
N GLY A 129 12.71 3.79 1.28
CA GLY A 129 13.47 5.03 1.22
C GLY A 129 14.97 4.80 1.30
N PHE A 130 15.43 3.85 2.13
CA PHE A 130 16.83 3.43 2.20
C PHE A 130 17.32 2.82 0.88
N MET A 131 16.52 1.97 0.23
CA MET A 131 16.86 1.41 -1.09
C MET A 131 16.99 2.51 -2.14
N VAL A 132 16.07 3.47 -2.17
CA VAL A 132 16.12 4.61 -3.10
C VAL A 132 17.34 5.48 -2.84
N TRP A 133 17.63 5.80 -1.57
CA TRP A 133 18.82 6.55 -1.19
C TRP A 133 20.11 5.85 -1.65
N ARG A 134 20.18 4.52 -1.48
CA ARG A 134 21.34 3.74 -1.90
C ARG A 134 21.53 3.75 -3.42
N VAL A 135 20.44 3.72 -4.19
CA VAL A 135 20.50 3.83 -5.66
C VAL A 135 20.95 5.22 -6.09
N ALA A 136 20.47 6.27 -5.42
CA ALA A 136 20.88 7.65 -5.72
C ALA A 136 22.38 7.88 -5.46
N GLU A 137 22.89 7.34 -4.34
CA GLU A 137 24.33 7.39 -4.01
C GLU A 137 25.17 6.64 -5.05
N PHE A 138 24.72 5.46 -5.50
CA PHE A 138 25.41 4.70 -6.55
C PHE A 138 25.47 5.44 -7.89
N ARG A 139 24.53 6.37 -8.14
CA ARG A 139 24.44 7.17 -9.38
C ARG A 139 25.01 8.58 -9.23
N ASP A 140 25.62 8.91 -8.09
CA ASP A 140 26.18 10.23 -7.79
C ASP A 140 25.14 11.38 -7.81
N HIS A 141 23.87 11.07 -7.57
CA HIS A 141 22.77 12.04 -7.46
C HIS A 141 22.41 12.34 -5.99
N THR A 142 23.42 12.38 -5.13
CA THR A 142 23.22 12.51 -3.67
C THR A 142 22.62 13.87 -3.31
N GLY A 143 22.96 14.93 -4.05
CA GLY A 143 22.44 16.28 -3.84
C GLY A 143 20.95 16.40 -4.15
N GLU A 144 20.54 15.94 -5.33
CA GLU A 144 19.15 15.92 -5.79
C GLU A 144 18.27 15.08 -4.86
N ASN A 145 18.80 13.94 -4.40
CA ASN A 145 18.10 13.07 -3.48
C ASN A 145 17.83 13.73 -2.13
N ASN A 146 18.84 14.39 -1.53
CA ASN A 146 18.67 15.12 -0.27
C ASN A 146 17.62 16.23 -0.41
N TRP A 147 17.68 17.01 -1.50
CA TRP A 147 16.69 18.05 -1.78
C TRP A 147 15.30 17.48 -2.02
N ALA A 148 15.18 16.34 -2.70
CA ALA A 148 13.91 15.67 -2.93
C ALA A 148 13.27 15.19 -1.62
N ILE A 149 14.05 14.62 -0.69
CA ILE A 149 13.56 14.20 0.63
C ILE A 149 13.07 15.41 1.44
N ILE A 150 13.86 16.48 1.50
CA ILE A 150 13.49 17.72 2.21
C ILE A 150 12.21 18.30 1.61
N SER A 151 12.15 18.44 0.29
CA SER A 151 11.01 19.01 -0.44
C SER A 151 9.76 18.15 -0.30
N ALA A 152 9.88 16.82 -0.40
CA ALA A 152 8.78 15.88 -0.21
C ALA A 152 8.20 15.98 1.20
N THR A 153 9.07 16.09 2.21
CA THR A 153 8.67 16.24 3.61
C THR A 153 7.93 17.55 3.85
N LEU A 154 8.48 18.68 3.36
CA LEU A 154 7.82 19.99 3.46
C LEU A 154 6.48 20.02 2.74
N LEU A 155 6.42 19.50 1.51
CA LEU A 155 5.18 19.40 0.74
C LEU A 155 4.12 18.57 1.49
N ASN A 156 4.52 17.42 2.04
CA ASN A 156 3.63 16.57 2.82
C ASN A 156 3.18 17.21 4.12
N LEU A 157 4.02 18.00 4.79
CA LEU A 157 3.64 18.78 5.96
C LEU A 157 2.61 19.86 5.61
N VAL A 158 2.79 20.55 4.49
CA VAL A 158 1.84 21.55 3.97
C VAL A 158 0.50 20.88 3.63
N ILE A 159 0.52 19.78 2.88
CA ILE A 159 -0.69 19.01 2.54
C ILE A 159 -1.40 18.54 3.82
N TRP A 160 -0.66 17.99 4.78
CA TRP A 160 -1.22 17.56 6.05
C TRP A 160 -1.84 18.73 6.84
N TYR A 161 -1.15 19.87 6.90
CA TYR A 161 -1.62 21.05 7.63
C TYR A 161 -2.93 21.59 7.05
N PHE A 162 -3.04 21.69 5.72
CA PHE A 162 -4.23 22.25 5.06
C PHE A 162 -5.36 21.24 4.89
N ILE A 163 -5.06 20.02 4.46
CA ILE A 163 -6.06 18.99 4.12
C ILE A 163 -6.22 17.98 5.24
N GLY A 164 -5.09 17.45 5.75
CA GLY A 164 -5.10 16.40 6.76
C GLY A 164 -5.81 16.78 8.06
N ARG A 165 -5.75 18.06 8.48
CA ARG A 165 -6.48 18.55 9.66
C ARG A 165 -7.98 18.69 9.43
N ARG A 166 -8.42 18.97 8.20
CA ARG A 166 -9.84 19.15 7.86
C ARG A 166 -10.55 17.81 7.63
N PHE A 167 -9.80 16.79 7.21
CA PHE A 167 -10.31 15.45 6.90
C PHE A 167 -9.50 14.39 7.65
N PRO A 168 -9.60 14.34 9.00
CA PRO A 168 -8.99 13.26 9.76
C PRO A 168 -9.52 11.92 9.24
N PRO A 169 -8.66 10.88 9.09
CA PRO A 169 -9.15 9.55 8.74
C PRO A 169 -10.18 9.14 9.78
N ALA A 170 -11.37 8.73 9.30
CA ALA A 170 -12.47 8.33 10.17
C ALA A 170 -11.97 7.22 11.09
N ASN A 171 -12.16 7.40 12.41
CA ASN A 171 -11.87 6.32 13.33
C ASN A 171 -12.92 5.23 13.09
N SER A 172 -12.49 4.01 12.80
CA SER A 172 -13.39 2.89 12.54
C SER A 172 -14.26 2.55 13.75
N ASP A 173 -13.87 3.01 14.95
CA ASP A 173 -14.64 2.85 16.19
C ASP A 173 -15.97 3.62 16.24
N TYR A 174 -16.17 4.66 15.40
CA TYR A 174 -17.41 5.46 15.39
C TYR A 174 -18.39 5.07 14.27
N ILE A 175 -18.12 3.97 13.57
CA ILE A 175 -19.06 3.44 12.57
C ILE A 175 -20.16 2.73 13.35
N GLU A 176 -21.20 3.46 13.70
CA GLU A 176 -22.42 2.92 14.30
C GLU A 176 -23.14 2.06 13.28
N VAL A 177 -23.27 0.78 13.60
CA VAL A 177 -23.91 -0.21 12.74
C VAL A 177 -25.42 -0.03 12.86
N LEU A 178 -26.03 0.61 11.88
CA LEU A 178 -27.49 0.68 11.74
C LEU A 178 -28.05 -0.75 11.68
N GLY A 179 -28.75 -1.17 12.74
CA GLY A 179 -29.34 -2.51 12.87
C GLY A 179 -28.88 -3.31 14.10
N MET A 180 -27.94 -2.79 14.90
CA MET A 180 -27.59 -3.38 16.20
C MET A 180 -28.41 -2.70 17.32
N GLU A 181 -29.73 -2.92 17.31
CA GLU A 181 -30.58 -2.53 18.44
C GLU A 181 -30.23 -3.40 19.65
N ASP A 182 -29.84 -2.79 20.76
CA ASP A 182 -29.58 -3.52 22.00
C ASP A 182 -30.87 -4.26 22.42
N PRO A 183 -30.84 -5.59 22.57
CA PRO A 183 -32.02 -6.32 23.03
C PRO A 183 -32.35 -5.85 24.46
N ALA A 184 -33.55 -5.30 24.60
CA ALA A 184 -34.12 -4.79 25.86
C ALA A 184 -34.21 -5.85 26.97
#